data_AF-A0A939XKP1-F1
#
_entry.id   AF-A0A939XKP1-F1
#
_cell.length_a   1.000
_cell.length_b   1.000
_cell.length_c   1.000
_cell.angle_alpha   90.00
_cell.angle_beta   90.00
_cell.angle_gamma   90.00
#
_symmetry.space_group_name_H-M   'P 1'
#
loop_
_entity.id
_entity.type
_entity.pdbx_description
1 polymer ?
#
loop_
_entity_poly.entity_id
_entity_poly.type
_entity_poly.pdbx_seq_one_letter_code
_entity_poly.pdbx_strand_id
1 'polypeptide(L)'
;MIKIIEKILFGVLGLGYVLAVLAVLPLTIYVSWDKAYVVISEDGTTITFYYDTRILERQGTKYKYNKWCKWHPSQPLTSTFTKAVFDQSFKDARPTTCEYLFADCTELSTIEGIENLNTSEVEYMNRMFSNCLSLTSIDLSHFNTKKVKYMGCMFDGCENLTHLDLSSFDTREVRGMGGMFSRCKKLTQLDLSNFNTDEVRSLSEMFRGCSSLTSLDISGLHLSSSAEMSRMFFGCSKLKLIFANNSWEKLDVHDYYFEENTHEMFYGCDSLYGGQGTECVPYKDNGNYAHIDGGPHYPGYFSSKGPKPLVHEYTPPERQPYAVLENDVLT
;
A
#
# COMPACT_ATOMS: atom_id res chain seq x y z
N MET A 1 -46.36 -29.62 -2.19
CA MET A 1 -46.37 -30.71 -1.19
C MET A 1 -46.87 -30.29 0.20
N ILE A 2 -46.96 -28.99 0.52
CA ILE A 2 -47.51 -28.47 1.80
C ILE A 2 -49.06 -28.47 1.83
N LYS A 3 -49.74 -28.29 0.70
CA LYS A 3 -51.22 -28.29 0.64
C LYS A 3 -51.91 -29.66 0.74
N ILE A 4 -51.15 -30.77 0.76
CA ILE A 4 -51.70 -32.14 0.90
C ILE A 4 -51.66 -32.62 2.36
N ILE A 5 -50.77 -32.05 3.19
CA ILE A 5 -50.60 -32.46 4.60
C ILE A 5 -51.63 -31.77 5.50
N GLU A 6 -52.05 -30.53 5.19
CA GLU A 6 -53.07 -29.80 5.96
C GLU A 6 -54.46 -30.46 5.91
N LYS A 7 -54.79 -31.20 4.84
CA LYS A 7 -56.10 -31.87 4.71
C LYS A 7 -56.21 -33.20 5.45
N ILE A 8 -55.09 -33.79 5.86
CA ILE A 8 -55.08 -35.08 6.60
C ILE A 8 -55.10 -34.83 8.11
N LEU A 9 -54.56 -33.70 8.59
CA LEU A 9 -54.43 -33.44 10.03
C LEU A 9 -55.73 -32.95 10.71
N PHE A 10 -56.71 -32.43 9.97
CA PHE A 10 -57.98 -31.94 10.52
C PHE A 10 -59.13 -32.97 10.51
N GLY A 11 -58.90 -34.19 10.00
CA GLY A 11 -59.97 -35.17 9.78
C GLY A 11 -60.17 -36.21 10.89
N VAL A 12 -59.27 -36.34 11.87
CA VAL A 12 -59.30 -37.47 12.81
C VAL A 12 -58.91 -37.02 14.22
N LEU A 13 -59.87 -37.17 15.15
CA LEU A 13 -59.77 -37.08 16.63
C LEU A 13 -59.89 -35.65 17.19
N GLY A 14 -60.92 -35.26 17.94
CA GLY A 14 -61.74 -36.02 18.89
C GLY A 14 -61.32 -35.64 20.31
N LEU A 15 -62.19 -34.94 21.04
CA LEU A 15 -62.00 -34.44 22.41
C LEU A 15 -61.36 -35.49 23.34
N GLY A 16 -60.28 -35.13 24.02
CA GLY A 16 -59.78 -35.91 25.16
C GLY A 16 -58.38 -35.49 25.61
N TYR A 17 -58.33 -34.82 26.76
CA TYR A 17 -57.22 -34.69 27.71
C TYR A 17 -55.91 -35.46 27.41
N VAL A 18 -54.76 -34.82 27.59
CA VAL A 18 -53.80 -35.07 28.71
C VAL A 18 -52.46 -34.38 28.38
N LEU A 19 -52.01 -33.58 29.35
CA LEU A 19 -50.65 -33.10 29.59
C LEU A 19 -49.54 -33.61 28.65
N ALA A 20 -49.01 -32.71 27.82
CA ALA A 20 -47.58 -32.67 27.55
C ALA A 20 -47.16 -31.20 27.57
N VAL A 21 -46.61 -30.81 28.71
CA VAL A 21 -45.75 -29.65 28.85
C VAL A 21 -44.56 -29.86 27.91
N LEU A 22 -44.71 -29.42 26.67
CA LEU A 22 -43.58 -28.99 25.86
C LEU A 22 -43.89 -27.53 25.57
N ALA A 23 -43.27 -26.68 26.39
CA ALA A 23 -43.17 -25.27 26.15
C ALA A 23 -42.91 -25.05 24.66
N VAL A 24 -43.94 -24.56 23.96
CA VAL A 24 -43.74 -23.79 22.74
C VAL A 24 -43.03 -22.52 23.20
N LEU A 25 -41.74 -22.64 23.52
CA LEU A 25 -40.86 -21.51 23.36
C LEU A 25 -41.07 -21.14 21.88
N PRO A 26 -41.49 -19.90 21.56
CA PRO A 26 -41.32 -19.47 20.19
C PRO A 26 -39.84 -19.73 19.91
N LEU A 27 -39.56 -20.59 18.94
CA LEU A 27 -38.29 -20.50 18.23
C LEU A 27 -38.33 -19.09 17.64
N THR A 28 -37.91 -18.11 18.43
CA THR A 28 -37.39 -16.86 17.94
C THR A 28 -36.20 -17.30 17.10
N ILE A 29 -36.48 -17.50 15.82
CA ILE A 29 -35.48 -17.47 14.78
C ILE A 29 -34.87 -16.08 14.93
N TYR A 30 -33.82 -15.98 15.75
CA TYR A 30 -32.95 -14.84 15.69
C TYR A 30 -32.41 -14.89 14.27
N VAL A 31 -32.87 -13.97 13.43
CA VAL A 31 -32.17 -13.59 12.21
C VAL A 31 -30.83 -13.05 12.70
N SER A 32 -29.89 -13.96 12.88
CA SER A 32 -28.51 -13.64 13.16
C SER A 32 -27.97 -13.18 11.82
N TRP A 33 -27.97 -11.86 11.61
CA TRP A 33 -27.15 -11.24 10.59
C TRP A 33 -25.75 -11.85 10.67
N ASP A 34 -25.25 -12.37 9.54
CA ASP A 34 -23.88 -12.87 9.46
C ASP A 34 -22.95 -11.76 9.96
N LYS A 35 -22.11 -12.11 10.94
CA LYS A 35 -21.18 -11.18 11.56
C LYS A 35 -19.80 -11.71 11.28
N ALA A 36 -18.94 -10.85 10.77
CA ALA A 36 -17.54 -11.19 10.69
C ALA A 36 -17.00 -11.46 12.11
N TYR A 37 -16.15 -12.46 12.24
CA TYR A 37 -15.40 -12.76 13.44
C TYR A 37 -14.09 -13.45 13.09
N VAL A 38 -13.20 -13.48 14.05
CA VAL A 38 -11.88 -14.10 13.96
C VAL A 38 -11.78 -15.18 15.02
N VAL A 39 -11.08 -16.26 14.69
CA VAL A 39 -10.71 -17.32 15.62
C VAL A 39 -9.21 -17.50 15.58
N ILE A 40 -8.57 -17.47 16.75
CA ILE A 40 -7.17 -17.83 16.93
C ILE A 40 -7.11 -19.30 17.35
N SER A 41 -6.28 -20.10 16.69
CA SER A 41 -6.04 -21.50 17.04
C SER A 41 -5.52 -21.66 18.48
N GLU A 42 -5.70 -22.85 19.08
CA GLU A 42 -5.31 -23.12 20.48
C GLU A 42 -3.80 -22.94 20.74
N ASP A 43 -2.98 -23.17 19.72
CA ASP A 43 -1.52 -22.95 19.76
C ASP A 43 -1.11 -21.48 19.52
N GLY A 44 -2.07 -20.60 19.21
CA GLY A 44 -1.84 -19.18 18.98
C GLY A 44 -1.16 -18.83 17.65
N THR A 45 -0.98 -19.78 16.72
CA THR A 45 -0.20 -19.56 15.49
C THR A 45 -1.04 -19.19 14.26
N THR A 46 -2.33 -19.53 14.27
CA THR A 46 -3.22 -19.34 13.12
C THR A 46 -4.37 -18.41 13.47
N ILE A 47 -4.55 -17.37 12.65
CA ILE A 47 -5.71 -16.47 12.70
C ILE A 47 -6.66 -16.80 11.55
N THR A 48 -7.92 -17.13 11.84
CA THR A 48 -8.93 -17.46 10.82
C THR A 48 -10.10 -16.48 10.83
N PHE A 49 -10.40 -15.89 9.67
CA PHE A 49 -11.50 -14.95 9.44
C PHE A 49 -12.74 -15.70 8.93
N TYR A 50 -13.88 -15.47 9.57
CA TYR A 50 -15.18 -16.07 9.24
C TYR A 50 -16.25 -14.99 9.09
N TYR A 51 -17.27 -15.27 8.29
CA TYR A 51 -18.48 -14.45 8.17
C TYR A 51 -19.69 -15.38 8.12
N ASP A 52 -20.10 -15.86 9.30
CA ASP A 52 -21.24 -16.74 9.48
C ASP A 52 -21.80 -16.64 10.92
N THR A 53 -22.73 -17.52 11.28
CA THR A 53 -23.34 -17.56 12.62
C THR A 53 -22.74 -18.64 13.54
N ARG A 54 -21.64 -19.30 13.14
CA ARG A 54 -21.09 -20.50 13.78
C ARG A 54 -19.97 -20.22 14.79
N ILE A 55 -19.84 -18.99 15.28
CA ILE A 55 -18.76 -18.58 16.22
C ILE A 55 -18.68 -19.46 17.48
N LEU A 56 -19.81 -19.98 17.96
CA LEU A 56 -19.86 -20.83 19.15
C LEU A 56 -19.36 -22.26 18.88
N GLU A 57 -19.44 -22.72 17.63
CA GLU A 57 -19.03 -24.07 17.19
C GLU A 57 -17.52 -24.16 16.95
N ARG A 58 -16.84 -23.02 16.70
CA ARG A 58 -15.40 -23.00 16.41
C ARG A 58 -14.57 -23.30 17.66
N GLN A 59 -13.43 -23.97 17.52
CA GLN A 59 -12.44 -24.15 18.60
C GLN A 59 -11.40 -23.03 18.57
N GLY A 60 -10.82 -22.69 19.72
CA GLY A 60 -9.87 -21.59 19.86
C GLY A 60 -10.48 -20.27 20.39
N THR A 61 -9.67 -19.22 20.44
CA THR A 61 -10.05 -17.92 21.01
C THR A 61 -10.79 -17.06 19.99
N LYS A 62 -11.98 -16.56 20.34
CA LYS A 62 -12.92 -15.94 19.40
C LYS A 62 -13.05 -14.43 19.60
N TYR A 63 -13.07 -13.66 18.51
CA TYR A 63 -13.17 -12.21 18.54
C TYR A 63 -14.15 -11.68 17.46
N LYS A 64 -15.06 -10.77 17.83
CA LYS A 64 -16.01 -10.17 16.87
C LYS A 64 -15.34 -9.07 16.05
N TYR A 65 -15.60 -9.04 14.74
CA TYR A 65 -14.88 -8.21 13.77
C TYR A 65 -15.07 -6.68 13.90
N ASN A 66 -16.09 -6.20 14.60
CA ASN A 66 -16.30 -4.75 14.80
C ASN A 66 -15.68 -4.17 16.08
N LYS A 67 -15.19 -5.03 16.98
CA LYS A 67 -14.46 -4.61 18.18
C LYS A 67 -12.95 -4.55 17.94
N TRP A 68 -12.49 -5.08 16.80
CA TRP A 68 -11.09 -5.36 16.49
C TRP A 68 -10.56 -4.61 15.26
N CYS A 69 -11.40 -4.02 14.41
CA CYS A 69 -10.94 -3.07 13.37
C CYS A 69 -10.59 -1.67 13.92
N LYS A 70 -10.35 -1.57 15.24
CA LYS A 70 -9.64 -0.47 15.90
C LYS A 70 -8.44 -1.08 16.65
N TRP A 71 -7.43 -1.56 15.94
CA TRP A 71 -6.11 -1.75 16.55
C TRP A 71 -5.43 -0.39 16.66
N HIS A 72 -5.65 0.30 17.78
CA HIS A 72 -4.87 1.47 18.22
C HIS A 72 -5.21 1.76 19.71
N PRO A 73 -4.31 2.24 20.59
CA PRO A 73 -2.86 2.13 20.69
C PRO A 73 -2.42 1.81 22.15
N SER A 74 -1.84 0.63 22.40
CA SER A 74 -0.94 0.47 23.56
C SER A 74 -0.02 -0.72 23.42
N GLN A 75 -0.32 -1.63 22.50
CA GLN A 75 0.54 -2.74 22.13
C GLN A 75 0.29 -3.06 20.63
N PRO A 76 1.33 -3.25 19.81
CA PRO A 76 1.17 -3.95 18.54
C PRO A 76 0.51 -5.31 18.79
N LEU A 77 -0.10 -5.91 17.75
CA LEU A 77 -0.09 -7.37 17.66
C LEU A 77 1.39 -7.76 17.54
N THR A 78 2.12 -7.85 18.66
CA THR A 78 3.38 -8.62 18.69
C THR A 78 2.96 -10.08 18.61
N SER A 79 2.38 -10.45 17.46
CA SER A 79 1.67 -11.69 17.29
C SER A 79 2.58 -12.65 16.55
N THR A 80 2.66 -13.85 17.09
CA THR A 80 3.41 -14.98 16.55
C THR A 80 2.63 -15.69 15.45
N PHE A 81 1.64 -15.04 14.82
CA PHE A 81 0.85 -15.70 13.79
C PHE A 81 1.76 -16.03 12.62
N THR A 82 1.95 -17.31 12.37
CA THR A 82 2.68 -17.78 11.19
C THR A 82 1.74 -17.91 9.99
N LYS A 83 0.43 -18.02 10.25
CA LYS A 83 -0.60 -18.29 9.25
C LYS A 83 -1.87 -17.46 9.46
N ALA A 84 -2.38 -16.90 8.36
CA ALA A 84 -3.72 -16.32 8.28
C ALA A 84 -4.59 -17.14 7.33
N VAL A 85 -5.88 -17.26 7.64
CA VAL A 85 -6.85 -18.02 6.83
C VAL A 85 -8.12 -17.18 6.66
N PHE A 86 -8.54 -16.93 5.43
CA PHE A 86 -9.87 -16.42 5.13
C PHE A 86 -10.77 -17.60 4.72
N ASP A 87 -11.64 -18.03 5.64
CA ASP A 87 -12.58 -19.12 5.39
C ASP A 87 -13.53 -18.75 4.24
N GLN A 88 -14.05 -19.75 3.54
CA GLN A 88 -14.98 -19.55 2.42
C GLN A 88 -16.21 -18.71 2.81
N SER A 89 -16.66 -18.77 4.07
CA SER A 89 -17.74 -17.92 4.57
C SER A 89 -17.42 -16.43 4.45
N PHE A 90 -16.14 -16.05 4.54
CA PHE A 90 -15.69 -14.66 4.51
C PHE A 90 -15.89 -13.96 3.16
N LYS A 91 -16.14 -14.70 2.07
CA LYS A 91 -16.35 -14.14 0.72
C LYS A 91 -17.48 -13.10 0.65
N ASP A 92 -18.44 -13.18 1.57
CA ASP A 92 -19.60 -12.28 1.66
C ASP A 92 -19.39 -11.12 2.64
N ALA A 93 -18.27 -11.11 3.39
CA ALA A 93 -17.83 -9.94 4.10
C ALA A 93 -17.55 -8.79 3.11
N ARG A 94 -17.97 -7.57 3.44
CA ARG A 94 -17.71 -6.36 2.65
C ARG A 94 -17.03 -5.32 3.53
N PRO A 95 -15.77 -5.55 3.92
CA PRO A 95 -15.04 -4.59 4.72
C PRO A 95 -14.90 -3.26 3.97
N THR A 96 -15.06 -2.16 4.68
CA THR A 96 -14.77 -0.81 4.15
C THR A 96 -13.35 -0.35 4.47
N THR A 97 -12.61 -1.11 5.28
CA THR A 97 -11.21 -0.88 5.63
C THR A 97 -10.48 -2.20 5.83
N CYS A 98 -9.25 -2.27 5.35
CA CYS A 98 -8.25 -3.28 5.65
C CYS A 98 -6.99 -2.66 6.27
N GLU A 99 -7.11 -1.44 6.83
CA GLU A 99 -5.98 -0.79 7.48
C GLU A 99 -5.43 -1.67 8.62
N TYR A 100 -4.11 -1.78 8.67
CA TYR A 100 -3.38 -2.54 9.69
C TYR A 100 -3.75 -4.02 9.82
N LEU A 101 -4.46 -4.63 8.86
CA LEU A 101 -5.02 -5.99 9.01
C LEU A 101 -4.00 -7.03 9.47
N PHE A 102 -2.77 -6.95 8.96
CA PHE A 102 -1.62 -7.78 9.32
C PHE A 102 -0.40 -6.96 9.73
N ALA A 103 -0.58 -5.68 10.10
CA ALA A 103 0.53 -4.85 10.56
C ALA A 103 1.24 -5.51 11.75
N ASP A 104 2.56 -5.50 11.73
CA ASP A 104 3.45 -6.04 12.75
C ASP A 104 3.31 -7.55 13.02
N CYS A 105 2.63 -8.30 12.13
CA CYS A 105 2.63 -9.76 12.15
C CYS A 105 3.97 -10.27 11.58
N THR A 106 5.06 -10.13 12.35
CA THR A 106 6.44 -10.36 11.88
C THR A 106 6.69 -11.79 11.42
N GLU A 107 6.00 -12.77 12.01
CA GLU A 107 6.15 -14.20 11.70
C GLU A 107 5.21 -14.70 10.59
N LEU A 108 4.30 -13.85 10.09
CA LEU A 108 3.31 -14.25 9.09
C LEU A 108 4.01 -14.63 7.79
N SER A 109 3.91 -15.90 7.43
CA SER A 109 4.55 -16.46 6.23
C SER A 109 3.55 -17.07 5.26
N THR A 110 2.34 -17.41 5.74
CA THR A 110 1.30 -18.08 4.96
C THR A 110 -0.03 -17.36 5.08
N ILE A 111 -0.68 -17.07 3.95
CA ILE A 111 -2.06 -16.59 3.90
C ILE A 111 -2.85 -17.52 2.98
N GLU A 112 -3.86 -18.19 3.53
CA GLU A 112 -4.73 -19.10 2.79
C GLU A 112 -6.12 -18.49 2.58
N GLY A 113 -6.70 -18.74 1.41
CA GLY A 113 -8.05 -18.29 1.07
C GLY A 113 -8.16 -16.79 0.84
N ILE A 114 -7.06 -16.08 0.53
CA ILE A 114 -7.04 -14.62 0.38
C ILE A 114 -8.05 -14.12 -0.68
N GLU A 115 -8.41 -14.95 -1.65
CA GLU A 115 -9.49 -14.72 -2.62
C GLU A 115 -10.89 -14.55 -1.99
N ASN A 116 -11.08 -15.02 -0.75
CA ASN A 116 -12.28 -14.81 0.05
C ASN A 116 -12.29 -13.44 0.75
N LEU A 117 -11.19 -12.67 0.74
CA LEU A 117 -11.20 -11.28 1.19
C LEU A 117 -11.74 -10.39 0.08
N ASN A 118 -13.05 -10.10 0.12
CA ASN A 118 -13.65 -9.21 -0.86
C ASN A 118 -13.30 -7.73 -0.56
N THR A 119 -12.40 -7.16 -1.37
CA THR A 119 -11.96 -5.76 -1.20
C THR A 119 -12.79 -4.74 -2.00
N SER A 120 -13.91 -5.12 -2.63
CA SER A 120 -14.65 -4.24 -3.55
C SER A 120 -15.23 -2.98 -2.91
N GLU A 121 -15.40 -2.99 -1.59
CA GLU A 121 -15.92 -1.87 -0.79
C GLU A 121 -14.85 -1.20 0.07
N VAL A 122 -13.59 -1.64 -0.01
CA VAL A 122 -12.50 -1.13 0.82
C VAL A 122 -12.07 0.25 0.33
N GLU A 123 -12.09 1.25 1.23
CA GLU A 123 -11.59 2.59 0.96
C GLU A 123 -10.20 2.84 1.54
N TYR A 124 -9.78 2.05 2.53
CA TYR A 124 -8.53 2.24 3.27
C TYR A 124 -7.75 0.92 3.39
N MET A 125 -6.50 0.91 2.92
CA MET A 125 -5.56 -0.23 2.97
C MET A 125 -4.20 0.17 3.56
N ASN A 126 -4.13 1.30 4.29
CA ASN A 126 -2.88 1.75 4.90
C ASN A 126 -2.28 0.65 5.80
N ARG A 127 -0.98 0.40 5.65
CA ARG A 127 -0.22 -0.53 6.49
C ARG A 127 -0.79 -1.96 6.57
N MET A 128 -1.58 -2.38 5.59
CA MET A 128 -2.26 -3.69 5.62
C MET A 128 -1.30 -4.87 5.90
N PHE A 129 -0.08 -4.84 5.35
CA PHE A 129 0.96 -5.84 5.53
C PHE A 129 2.26 -5.24 6.11
N SER A 130 2.18 -4.08 6.76
CA SER A 130 3.38 -3.41 7.25
C SER A 130 4.13 -4.28 8.27
N ASN A 131 5.45 -4.39 8.15
CA ASN A 131 6.33 -5.19 9.00
C ASN A 131 5.99 -6.70 9.04
N CYS A 132 5.37 -7.26 8.00
CA CYS A 132 5.29 -8.71 7.80
C CYS A 132 6.67 -9.28 7.40
N LEU A 133 7.60 -9.36 8.35
CA LEU A 133 9.02 -9.67 8.07
C LEU A 133 9.21 -11.04 7.41
N SER A 134 8.43 -12.05 7.77
CA SER A 134 8.55 -13.43 7.26
C SER A 134 7.81 -13.69 5.95
N LEU A 135 7.04 -12.72 5.43
CA LEU A 135 6.29 -12.87 4.19
C LEU A 135 7.23 -12.80 2.98
N THR A 136 7.25 -13.84 2.15
CA THR A 136 8.15 -13.95 0.99
C THR A 136 7.47 -13.69 -0.35
N SER A 137 6.15 -13.93 -0.41
CA SER A 137 5.26 -13.70 -1.54
C SER A 137 3.81 -13.56 -1.04
N ILE A 138 2.96 -12.94 -1.85
CA ILE A 138 1.52 -12.81 -1.61
C ILE A 138 0.78 -12.75 -2.94
N ASP A 139 -0.34 -13.46 -3.06
CA ASP A 139 -1.22 -13.37 -4.22
C ASP A 139 -2.24 -12.24 -4.03
N LEU A 140 -2.15 -11.22 -4.88
CA LEU A 140 -3.01 -10.03 -4.88
C LEU A 140 -3.94 -9.98 -6.10
N SER A 141 -3.97 -11.02 -6.93
CA SER A 141 -4.70 -11.03 -8.20
C SER A 141 -6.21 -10.81 -8.05
N HIS A 142 -6.77 -11.15 -6.88
CA HIS A 142 -8.18 -10.98 -6.54
C HIS A 142 -8.54 -9.62 -5.93
N PHE A 143 -7.54 -8.76 -5.65
CA PHE A 143 -7.80 -7.46 -5.05
C PHE A 143 -8.49 -6.54 -6.07
N ASN A 144 -9.60 -5.94 -5.63
CA ASN A 144 -10.24 -4.83 -6.30
C ASN A 144 -9.95 -3.56 -5.50
N THR A 145 -9.15 -2.64 -6.07
CA THR A 145 -8.74 -1.40 -5.40
C THR A 145 -9.46 -0.16 -5.94
N LYS A 146 -10.51 -0.31 -6.75
CA LYS A 146 -11.17 0.80 -7.45
C LYS A 146 -11.71 1.91 -6.54
N LYS A 147 -12.09 1.57 -5.31
CA LYS A 147 -12.60 2.52 -4.30
C LYS A 147 -11.54 2.94 -3.27
N VAL A 148 -10.32 2.41 -3.37
CA VAL A 148 -9.28 2.66 -2.37
C VAL A 148 -8.79 4.09 -2.52
N LYS A 149 -8.86 4.85 -1.43
CA LYS A 149 -8.40 6.23 -1.34
C LYS A 149 -7.02 6.33 -0.70
N TYR A 150 -6.68 5.40 0.20
CA TYR A 150 -5.42 5.41 0.93
C TYR A 150 -4.83 4.00 1.05
N MET A 151 -3.57 3.85 0.63
CA MET A 151 -2.79 2.61 0.70
C MET A 151 -1.32 2.88 1.05
N GLY A 152 -1.08 3.93 1.84
CA GLY A 152 0.24 4.29 2.32
C GLY A 152 0.83 3.19 3.19
N CYS A 153 2.15 2.99 3.07
CA CYS A 153 2.90 1.99 3.82
C CYS A 153 2.34 0.56 3.74
N MET A 154 1.56 0.20 2.71
CA MET A 154 0.87 -1.09 2.63
C MET A 154 1.80 -2.30 2.82
N PHE A 155 3.02 -2.24 2.26
CA PHE A 155 4.06 -3.27 2.38
C PHE A 155 5.31 -2.76 3.11
N ASP A 156 5.22 -1.63 3.83
CA ASP A 156 6.35 -1.03 4.53
C ASP A 156 6.97 -2.01 5.53
N GLY A 157 8.24 -2.36 5.38
CA GLY A 157 8.94 -3.31 6.24
C GLY A 157 8.76 -4.78 5.88
N CYS A 158 8.17 -5.14 4.74
CA CYS A 158 8.15 -6.53 4.26
C CYS A 158 9.55 -6.97 3.75
N GLU A 159 10.52 -7.10 4.65
CA GLU A 159 11.93 -7.22 4.29
C GLU A 159 12.26 -8.46 3.44
N ASN A 160 11.52 -9.56 3.63
CA ASN A 160 11.75 -10.81 2.89
C ASN A 160 10.91 -10.97 1.62
N LEU A 161 10.05 -10.00 1.29
CA LEU A 161 9.22 -10.05 0.10
C LEU A 161 10.10 -9.91 -1.14
N THR A 162 10.04 -10.92 -2.03
CA THR A 162 10.93 -11.01 -3.21
C THR A 162 10.28 -10.54 -4.50
N HIS A 163 8.95 -10.64 -4.56
CA HIS A 163 8.13 -10.32 -5.72
C HIS A 163 6.76 -9.81 -5.29
N LEU A 164 6.20 -8.91 -6.10
CA LEU A 164 4.85 -8.39 -5.98
C LEU A 164 4.25 -8.25 -7.38
N ASP A 165 3.14 -8.94 -7.62
CA ASP A 165 2.29 -8.69 -8.79
C ASP A 165 1.21 -7.69 -8.39
N LEU A 166 1.25 -6.52 -9.02
CA LEU A 166 0.32 -5.41 -8.77
C LEU A 166 -0.61 -5.17 -9.97
N SER A 167 -0.70 -6.11 -10.90
CA SER A 167 -1.48 -5.96 -12.14
C SER A 167 -2.98 -5.75 -11.92
N SER A 168 -3.52 -6.21 -10.78
CA SER A 168 -4.92 -6.01 -10.37
C SER A 168 -5.20 -4.62 -9.79
N PHE A 169 -4.17 -3.83 -9.47
CA PHE A 169 -4.34 -2.55 -8.79
C PHE A 169 -4.82 -1.47 -9.77
N ASP A 170 -5.92 -0.83 -9.39
CA ASP A 170 -6.45 0.40 -9.95
C ASP A 170 -6.24 1.52 -8.93
N THR A 171 -5.35 2.46 -9.21
CA THR A 171 -4.98 3.54 -8.27
C THR A 171 -5.59 4.89 -8.62
N ARG A 172 -6.56 4.95 -9.55
CA ARG A 172 -7.12 6.22 -10.05
C ARG A 172 -7.81 7.08 -8.98
N GLU A 173 -8.31 6.47 -7.91
CA GLU A 173 -8.94 7.20 -6.78
C GLU A 173 -7.99 7.38 -5.58
N VAL A 174 -6.75 6.88 -5.65
CA VAL A 174 -5.80 6.90 -4.54
C VAL A 174 -5.23 8.30 -4.35
N ARG A 175 -5.29 8.79 -3.12
CA ARG A 175 -4.80 10.12 -2.69
C ARG A 175 -3.53 10.04 -1.85
N GLY A 176 -3.30 8.90 -1.20
CA GLY A 176 -2.12 8.66 -0.36
C GLY A 176 -1.56 7.26 -0.56
N MET A 177 -0.30 7.19 -0.99
CA MET A 177 0.46 5.93 -1.16
C MET A 177 1.93 6.06 -0.71
N GLY A 178 2.31 7.13 -0.01
CA GLY A 178 3.66 7.29 0.52
C GLY A 178 4.14 6.07 1.31
N GLY A 179 5.42 5.74 1.16
CA GLY A 179 6.06 4.61 1.84
C GLY A 179 5.56 3.23 1.47
N MET A 180 4.74 3.05 0.41
CA MET A 180 4.06 1.78 0.10
C MET A 180 4.99 0.57 0.08
N PHE A 181 6.22 0.72 -0.43
CA PHE A 181 7.23 -0.34 -0.53
C PHE A 181 8.47 -0.07 0.34
N SER A 182 8.40 0.89 1.25
CA SER A 182 9.53 1.23 2.13
C SER A 182 10.05 -0.02 2.84
N ARG A 183 11.38 -0.16 2.93
CA ARG A 183 12.11 -1.26 3.56
C ARG A 183 11.79 -2.66 3.01
N CYS A 184 11.28 -2.79 1.78
CA CYS A 184 11.20 -4.06 1.06
C CYS A 184 12.58 -4.52 0.55
N LYS A 185 13.47 -4.91 1.46
CA LYS A 185 14.91 -5.12 1.20
C LYS A 185 15.23 -6.18 0.16
N LYS A 186 14.40 -7.23 0.02
CA LYS A 186 14.61 -8.33 -0.95
C LYS A 186 13.87 -8.15 -2.28
N LEU A 187 13.08 -7.10 -2.43
CA LEU A 187 12.36 -6.84 -3.67
C LEU A 187 13.35 -6.44 -4.76
N THR A 188 13.34 -7.16 -5.89
CA THR A 188 14.34 -6.99 -6.96
C THR A 188 13.81 -6.22 -8.16
N GLN A 189 12.50 -6.27 -8.37
CA GLN A 189 11.77 -5.63 -9.45
C GLN A 189 10.39 -5.21 -8.97
N LEU A 190 9.86 -4.16 -9.58
CA LEU A 190 8.50 -3.67 -9.40
C LEU A 190 7.99 -3.18 -10.76
N ASP A 191 6.79 -3.62 -11.13
CA ASP A 191 6.06 -3.06 -12.26
C ASP A 191 4.99 -2.09 -11.73
N LEU A 192 5.09 -0.84 -12.18
CA LEU A 192 4.21 0.26 -11.80
C LEU A 192 3.43 0.82 -13.00
N SER A 193 3.41 0.10 -14.14
CA SER A 193 2.80 0.60 -15.37
C SER A 193 1.31 0.93 -15.25
N ASN A 194 0.61 0.29 -14.32
CA ASN A 194 -0.83 0.49 -14.07
C ASN A 194 -1.13 1.58 -13.04
N PHE A 195 -0.10 2.19 -12.43
CA PHE A 195 -0.31 3.20 -11.39
C PHE A 195 -0.67 4.54 -12.04
N ASN A 196 -1.82 5.08 -11.65
CA ASN A 196 -2.18 6.48 -11.79
C ASN A 196 -1.90 7.21 -10.47
N THR A 197 -1.14 8.31 -10.52
CA THR A 197 -0.79 9.13 -9.36
C THR A 197 -1.23 10.58 -9.48
N ASP A 198 -2.18 10.89 -10.38
CA ASP A 198 -2.62 12.27 -10.66
C ASP A 198 -3.22 12.96 -9.42
N GLU A 199 -3.88 12.18 -8.54
CA GLU A 199 -4.52 12.66 -7.30
C GLU A 199 -3.61 12.52 -6.06
N VAL A 200 -2.41 11.94 -6.20
CA VAL A 200 -1.50 11.66 -5.09
C VAL A 200 -0.68 12.91 -4.74
N ARG A 201 -0.62 13.23 -3.44
CA ARG A 201 0.09 14.42 -2.94
C ARG A 201 1.47 14.13 -2.35
N SER A 202 1.75 12.89 -1.95
CA SER A 202 3.07 12.49 -1.45
C SER A 202 3.40 11.06 -1.91
N LEU A 203 4.58 10.92 -2.51
CA LEU A 203 5.28 9.68 -2.80
C LEU A 203 6.52 9.53 -1.90
N SER A 204 6.56 10.25 -0.78
CA SER A 204 7.71 10.18 0.12
C SER A 204 7.94 8.79 0.65
N GLU A 205 9.22 8.48 0.76
CA GLU A 205 9.72 7.17 1.18
C GLU A 205 9.19 5.96 0.37
N MET A 206 8.54 6.16 -0.80
CA MET A 206 7.86 5.09 -1.55
C MET A 206 8.70 3.82 -1.69
N PHE A 207 10.00 3.99 -1.97
CA PHE A 207 10.97 2.90 -2.14
C PHE A 207 12.12 2.95 -1.14
N ARG A 208 12.03 3.77 -0.08
CA ARG A 208 13.11 3.96 0.90
C ARG A 208 13.63 2.62 1.40
N GLY A 209 14.93 2.34 1.26
CA GLY A 209 15.58 1.14 1.77
C GLY A 209 15.30 -0.12 0.96
N CYS A 210 14.76 -0.01 -0.25
CA CYS A 210 14.65 -1.12 -1.20
C CYS A 210 16.03 -1.48 -1.78
N SER A 211 16.92 -2.00 -0.94
CA SER A 211 18.34 -2.19 -1.24
C SER A 211 18.65 -3.34 -2.22
N SER A 212 17.63 -4.06 -2.71
CA SER A 212 17.78 -5.05 -3.79
C SER A 212 17.17 -4.64 -5.13
N LEU A 213 16.46 -3.51 -5.21
CA LEU A 213 16.01 -2.98 -6.49
C LEU A 213 17.24 -2.57 -7.31
N THR A 214 17.27 -3.00 -8.58
CA THR A 214 18.40 -2.73 -9.49
C THR A 214 18.05 -1.71 -10.57
N SER A 215 16.81 -1.72 -11.01
CA SER A 215 16.24 -0.71 -11.90
C SER A 215 14.78 -0.48 -11.53
N LEU A 216 14.29 0.73 -11.72
CA LEU A 216 12.88 1.04 -11.50
C LEU A 216 12.38 1.96 -12.61
N ASP A 217 11.16 1.67 -13.08
CA ASP A 217 10.48 2.53 -14.02
C ASP A 217 9.36 3.31 -13.33
N ILE A 218 9.56 4.63 -13.24
CA ILE A 218 8.61 5.59 -12.70
C ILE A 218 8.03 6.49 -13.79
N SER A 219 8.24 6.16 -15.07
CA SER A 219 7.74 6.94 -16.21
C SER A 219 6.21 6.96 -16.33
N GLY A 220 5.51 6.02 -15.68
CA GLY A 220 4.06 6.05 -15.55
C GLY A 220 3.56 6.92 -14.38
N LEU A 221 4.43 7.29 -13.44
CA LEU A 221 4.06 8.09 -12.29
C LEU A 221 3.98 9.57 -12.70
N HIS A 222 2.79 10.13 -12.56
CA HIS A 222 2.50 11.54 -12.81
C HIS A 222 2.57 12.31 -11.49
N LEU A 223 3.31 13.42 -11.49
CA LEU A 223 3.46 14.25 -10.31
C LEU A 223 2.78 15.60 -10.52
N SER A 224 1.99 15.99 -9.53
CA SER A 224 1.69 17.42 -9.38
C SER A 224 2.98 18.17 -9.02
N SER A 225 3.10 19.43 -9.42
CA SER A 225 4.26 20.27 -9.08
C SER A 225 4.46 20.48 -7.57
N SER A 226 3.46 20.12 -6.75
CA SER A 226 3.49 20.17 -5.28
C SER A 226 3.65 18.79 -4.63
N ALA A 227 3.98 17.74 -5.40
CA ALA A 227 4.11 16.40 -4.84
C ALA A 227 5.36 16.30 -3.94
N GLU A 228 5.18 15.77 -2.74
CA GLU A 228 6.24 15.54 -1.78
C GLU A 228 6.88 14.16 -2.02
N MET A 229 8.20 14.10 -2.10
CA MET A 229 8.99 12.93 -2.53
C MET A 229 10.29 12.79 -1.72
N SER A 230 10.32 13.35 -0.51
CA SER A 230 11.44 13.23 0.39
C SER A 230 11.81 11.76 0.60
N ARG A 231 13.11 11.47 0.54
CA ARG A 231 13.67 10.13 0.76
C ARG A 231 13.06 9.02 -0.12
N MET A 232 12.46 9.35 -1.27
CA MET A 232 11.75 8.37 -2.12
C MET A 232 12.62 7.15 -2.48
N PHE A 233 13.92 7.36 -2.75
CA PHE A 233 14.89 6.32 -3.05
C PHE A 233 15.98 6.16 -1.98
N PHE A 234 15.84 6.79 -0.82
CA PHE A 234 16.85 6.78 0.25
C PHE A 234 17.30 5.35 0.57
N GLY A 235 18.59 5.06 0.54
CA GLY A 235 19.16 3.75 0.87
C GLY A 235 18.90 2.64 -0.16
N CYS A 236 18.48 2.97 -1.38
CA CYS A 236 18.40 2.02 -2.49
C CYS A 236 19.80 1.73 -3.06
N SER A 237 20.67 1.11 -2.26
CA SER A 237 22.12 1.03 -2.56
C SER A 237 22.49 0.23 -3.83
N LYS A 238 21.63 -0.67 -4.31
CA LYS A 238 21.82 -1.41 -5.57
C LYS A 238 21.09 -0.81 -6.77
N LEU A 239 20.31 0.25 -6.59
CA LEU A 239 19.56 0.88 -7.66
C LEU A 239 20.53 1.58 -8.60
N LYS A 240 20.53 1.14 -9.86
CA LYS A 240 21.44 1.62 -10.91
C LYS A 240 20.76 2.60 -11.86
N LEU A 241 19.50 2.32 -12.20
CA LEU A 241 18.75 3.06 -13.19
C LEU A 241 17.35 3.38 -12.68
N ILE A 242 16.96 4.63 -12.85
CA ILE A 242 15.60 5.09 -12.64
C ILE A 242 15.11 5.64 -13.97
N PHE A 243 14.08 5.04 -14.55
CA PHE A 243 13.47 5.52 -15.79
C PHE A 243 12.34 6.48 -15.48
N ALA A 244 12.36 7.66 -16.08
CA ALA A 244 11.34 8.68 -15.93
C ALA A 244 10.93 9.26 -17.29
N ASN A 245 9.78 9.92 -17.33
CA ASN A 245 9.33 10.68 -18.49
C ASN A 245 9.59 12.19 -18.29
N ASN A 246 9.24 13.02 -19.28
CA ASN A 246 9.51 14.46 -19.24
C ASN A 246 8.71 15.24 -18.17
N SER A 247 7.72 14.63 -17.50
CA SER A 247 7.04 15.27 -16.36
C SER A 247 8.00 15.49 -15.18
N TRP A 248 9.12 14.75 -15.14
CA TRP A 248 10.17 14.85 -14.15
C TRP A 248 11.24 15.89 -14.48
N GLU A 249 11.16 16.60 -15.62
CA GLU A 249 12.10 17.68 -15.98
C GLU A 249 11.77 19.01 -15.29
N LYS A 250 10.54 19.18 -14.79
CA LYS A 250 10.02 20.47 -14.28
C LYS A 250 9.71 20.43 -12.79
N LEU A 251 10.62 19.88 -12.00
CA LEU A 251 10.59 20.03 -10.54
C LEU A 251 11.33 21.33 -10.22
N ASP A 252 10.58 22.41 -10.11
CA ASP A 252 11.12 23.72 -9.71
C ASP A 252 11.54 23.62 -8.23
N VAL A 253 12.78 23.22 -7.99
CA VAL A 253 13.41 23.08 -6.67
C VAL A 253 13.87 24.44 -6.11
N HIS A 254 13.56 25.55 -6.78
CA HIS A 254 13.93 26.88 -6.35
C HIS A 254 12.81 27.57 -5.55
N ASP A 255 12.63 27.15 -4.30
CA ASP A 255 12.12 28.06 -3.28
C ASP A 255 13.06 28.10 -2.09
N TYR A 256 13.75 29.23 -1.93
CA TYR A 256 14.87 29.47 -1.01
C TYR A 256 14.48 29.40 0.49
N TYR A 257 13.21 29.10 0.80
CA TYR A 257 12.63 29.20 2.14
C TYR A 257 11.77 28.01 2.59
N PHE A 258 11.56 26.98 1.77
CA PHE A 258 10.73 25.83 2.16
C PHE A 258 11.52 24.52 2.08
N GLU A 259 11.37 23.73 3.15
CA GLU A 259 11.89 22.37 3.30
C GLU A 259 11.66 21.57 1.99
N GLU A 260 12.75 21.08 1.40
CA GLU A 260 12.74 20.54 0.04
C GLU A 260 11.80 19.33 -0.07
N ASN A 261 10.86 19.36 -1.02
CA ASN A 261 10.00 18.22 -1.37
C ASN A 261 10.79 16.97 -1.81
N THR A 262 12.10 17.09 -1.99
CA THR A 262 13.01 16.04 -2.47
C THR A 262 14.18 15.78 -1.51
N HIS A 263 14.08 16.25 -0.26
CA HIS A 263 15.17 16.13 0.71
C HIS A 263 15.65 14.67 0.86
N GLU A 264 16.96 14.47 0.78
CA GLU A 264 17.64 13.16 0.87
C GLU A 264 17.10 12.09 -0.11
N MET A 265 16.45 12.49 -1.22
CA MET A 265 15.81 11.56 -2.16
C MET A 265 16.73 10.40 -2.58
N PHE A 266 18.01 10.68 -2.82
CA PHE A 266 18.99 9.70 -3.31
C PHE A 266 20.09 9.37 -2.29
N TYR A 267 19.92 9.77 -1.02
CA TYR A 267 20.93 9.52 -0.01
C TYR A 267 21.17 8.00 0.14
N GLY A 268 22.42 7.54 0.08
CA GLY A 268 22.75 6.10 0.11
C GLY A 268 22.37 5.30 -1.15
N CYS A 269 22.13 5.97 -2.28
CA CYS A 269 22.03 5.34 -3.61
C CYS A 269 23.41 5.18 -4.24
N ASP A 270 24.24 4.28 -3.69
CA ASP A 270 25.67 4.18 -4.02
C ASP A 270 25.96 3.67 -5.44
N SER A 271 24.99 3.02 -6.09
CA SER A 271 25.14 2.45 -7.43
C SER A 271 24.45 3.25 -8.53
N LEU A 272 23.78 4.36 -8.19
CA LEU A 272 22.91 5.10 -9.09
C LEU A 272 23.72 5.95 -10.07
N TYR A 273 23.29 6.00 -11.32
CA TYR A 273 23.80 6.95 -12.31
C TYR A 273 22.67 7.43 -13.22
N GLY A 274 22.79 8.68 -13.67
CA GLY A 274 21.93 9.27 -14.67
C GLY A 274 22.11 8.64 -16.05
N GLY A 275 21.10 8.75 -16.91
CA GLY A 275 21.10 8.09 -18.22
C GLY A 275 22.19 8.55 -19.20
N GLN A 276 22.88 9.66 -18.91
CA GLN A 276 24.04 10.16 -19.66
C GLN A 276 25.37 9.98 -18.90
N GLY A 277 25.36 9.20 -17.81
CA GLY A 277 26.56 8.83 -17.05
C GLY A 277 26.88 9.74 -15.87
N THR A 278 25.95 10.61 -15.45
CA THR A 278 26.10 11.37 -14.20
C THR A 278 26.16 10.40 -13.01
N GLU A 279 27.31 10.26 -12.37
CA GLU A 279 27.47 9.42 -11.18
C GLU A 279 26.78 10.06 -9.97
N CYS A 280 25.97 9.27 -9.26
CA CYS A 280 25.34 9.74 -8.02
C CYS A 280 26.39 9.95 -6.93
N VAL A 281 26.32 11.10 -6.24
CA VAL A 281 27.09 11.37 -5.03
C VAL A 281 26.18 11.17 -3.81
N PRO A 282 26.23 10.00 -3.16
CA PRO A 282 25.19 9.55 -2.22
C PRO A 282 25.07 10.35 -0.91
N TYR A 283 25.96 11.31 -0.64
CA TYR A 283 26.00 12.08 0.61
C TYR A 283 25.87 13.60 0.41
N LYS A 284 25.68 14.07 -0.82
CA LYS A 284 25.48 15.48 -1.14
C LYS A 284 23.99 15.70 -1.41
N ASP A 285 23.39 16.71 -0.78
CA ASP A 285 21.97 17.06 -0.90
C ASP A 285 21.53 17.07 -2.38
N ASN A 286 20.62 16.16 -2.73
CA ASN A 286 20.50 15.57 -4.06
C ASN A 286 19.12 15.78 -4.70
N GLY A 287 18.24 16.56 -4.06
CA GLY A 287 16.98 17.00 -4.67
C GLY A 287 17.18 17.70 -6.01
N ASN A 288 18.26 18.49 -6.13
CA ASN A 288 18.62 19.20 -7.37
C ASN A 288 18.93 18.31 -8.57
N TYR A 289 19.17 17.00 -8.36
CA TYR A 289 19.45 16.03 -9.43
C TYR A 289 18.23 15.15 -9.75
N ALA A 290 17.08 15.42 -9.12
CA ALA A 290 15.81 14.72 -9.35
C ALA A 290 15.17 15.14 -10.68
N HIS A 291 15.91 15.06 -11.77
CA HIS A 291 15.44 15.31 -13.13
C HIS A 291 16.15 14.39 -14.13
N ILE A 292 15.68 14.41 -15.38
CA ILE A 292 16.30 13.67 -16.48
C ILE A 292 17.74 14.15 -16.66
N ASP A 293 18.67 13.19 -16.75
CA ASP A 293 20.09 13.47 -16.98
C ASP A 293 20.32 14.05 -18.38
N GLY A 294 20.69 15.32 -18.44
CA GLY A 294 21.10 16.03 -19.65
C GLY A 294 22.60 15.96 -19.93
N GLY A 295 23.36 15.20 -19.14
CA GLY A 295 24.81 15.07 -19.27
C GLY A 295 25.59 16.15 -18.51
N PRO A 296 26.88 16.38 -18.84
CA PRO A 296 27.80 17.15 -18.00
C PRO A 296 27.39 18.59 -17.67
N HIS A 297 26.55 19.21 -18.50
CA HIS A 297 26.08 20.59 -18.32
C HIS A 297 24.70 20.68 -17.64
N TYR A 298 24.00 19.56 -17.49
CA TYR A 298 22.71 19.48 -16.83
C TYR A 298 22.55 18.10 -16.17
N PRO A 299 23.37 17.81 -15.14
CA PRO A 299 23.48 16.48 -14.57
C PRO A 299 22.22 16.13 -13.77
N GLY A 300 21.62 14.98 -14.08
CA GLY A 300 20.46 14.44 -13.36
C GLY A 300 20.63 12.96 -13.07
N TYR A 301 19.80 12.39 -12.21
CA TYR A 301 19.89 10.97 -11.84
C TYR A 301 18.82 10.09 -12.50
N PHE A 302 17.92 10.67 -13.29
CA PHE A 302 16.94 9.91 -14.06
C PHE A 302 17.40 9.64 -15.50
N SER A 303 16.98 8.49 -16.02
CA SER A 303 17.13 8.09 -17.41
C SER A 303 15.82 8.33 -18.16
N SER A 304 15.86 9.01 -19.30
CA SER A 304 14.66 9.25 -20.12
C SER A 304 14.09 7.94 -20.68
N LYS A 305 12.78 7.76 -20.52
CA LYS A 305 11.98 6.72 -21.17
C LYS A 305 10.97 7.39 -22.10
N GLY A 306 11.37 7.56 -23.37
CA GLY A 306 10.60 8.26 -24.40
C GLY A 306 11.52 8.77 -25.54
N PRO A 307 10.99 9.40 -26.60
CA PRO A 307 11.85 10.06 -27.58
C PRO A 307 12.64 11.17 -26.86
N LYS A 308 13.97 11.22 -27.09
CA LYS A 308 14.92 12.17 -26.48
C LYS A 308 14.30 13.57 -26.30
N PRO A 309 14.62 14.28 -25.20
CA PRO A 309 14.26 15.69 -25.08
C PRO A 309 14.78 16.43 -26.33
N LEU A 310 13.92 17.23 -26.96
CA LEU A 310 14.39 18.24 -27.90
C LEU A 310 15.32 19.13 -27.10
N VAL A 311 16.61 19.11 -27.44
CA VAL A 311 17.64 19.92 -26.80
C VAL A 311 17.21 21.38 -26.91
N HIS A 312 16.61 21.92 -25.86
CA HIS A 312 16.51 23.37 -25.72
C HIS A 312 17.91 23.84 -25.40
N GLU A 313 18.52 24.56 -26.34
CA GLU A 313 19.79 25.23 -26.12
C GLU A 313 19.71 26.04 -24.81
N TYR A 314 20.47 25.61 -23.82
CA TYR A 314 20.71 26.39 -22.63
C TYR A 314 21.49 27.64 -23.04
N THR A 315 20.80 28.76 -23.25
CA THR A 315 21.42 30.09 -23.25
C THR A 315 21.58 30.55 -21.80
N PRO A 316 22.81 30.65 -21.26
CA PRO A 316 23.02 31.21 -19.93
C PRO A 316 22.52 32.65 -19.89
N PRO A 317 22.00 33.14 -18.75
CA PRO A 317 21.63 34.55 -18.62
C PRO A 317 22.86 35.43 -18.84
N GLU A 318 22.73 36.44 -19.72
CA GLU A 318 23.76 37.45 -19.95
C GLU A 318 24.14 38.09 -18.62
N ARG A 319 25.43 37.99 -18.25
CA ARG A 319 25.96 38.75 -17.12
C ARG A 319 25.79 40.24 -17.46
N GLN A 320 24.92 40.92 -16.73
CA GLN A 320 24.99 42.38 -16.71
C GLN A 320 26.36 42.78 -16.13
N PRO A 321 27.14 43.63 -16.82
CA PRO A 321 28.42 44.07 -16.30
C PRO A 321 28.21 44.85 -15.00
N TYR A 322 29.01 44.50 -13.99
CA TYR A 322 29.06 45.21 -12.71
C TYR A 322 29.32 46.70 -12.96
N ALA A 323 28.45 47.56 -12.41
CA ALA A 323 28.66 48.99 -12.39
C ALA A 323 29.93 49.30 -11.60
N VAL A 324 30.93 49.87 -12.28
CA VAL A 324 32.10 50.48 -11.66
C VAL A 324 31.63 51.77 -11.01
N LEU A 325 31.68 51.87 -9.69
CA LEU A 325 31.53 53.14 -8.99
C LEU A 325 32.84 53.92 -9.18
N GLU A 326 32.82 54.92 -10.05
CA GLU A 326 33.88 55.93 -10.13
C GLU A 326 33.82 56.82 -8.88
N ASN A 327 34.98 57.01 -8.25
CA ASN A 327 35.18 57.91 -7.14
C ASN A 327 35.15 59.36 -7.64
N ASP A 328 34.11 60.11 -7.30
CA ASP A 328 34.10 61.56 -7.50
C ASP A 328 35.06 62.25 -6.54
N VAL A 329 36.10 62.86 -7.12
CA VAL A 329 36.97 63.84 -6.49
C VAL A 329 36.21 65.16 -6.40
N LEU A 330 35.96 65.63 -5.17
CA LEU A 330 35.47 66.98 -4.91
C LEU A 330 36.64 67.96 -4.96
N THR A 331 36.62 68.89 -5.93
CA THR A 331 37.32 70.18 -5.86
C THR A 331 36.48 71.22 -5.15
#